data_AF-A0A1F4DFN1-F1
#
_entry.id   AF-A0A1F4DFN1-F1
#
_cell.length_a   1.000
_cell.length_b   1.000
_cell.length_c   1.000
_cell.angle_alpha   90.00
_cell.angle_beta   90.00
_cell.angle_gamma   90.00
#
_symmetry.space_group_name_H-M   'P 1'
#
loop_
_entity.id
_entity.type
_entity.pdbx_description
1 polymer ?
#
loop_
_entity_poly.entity_id
_entity_poly.type
_entity_poly.pdbx_seq_one_letter_code
_entity_poly.pdbx_strand_id
1 'polypeptide(L)' 'MAVDLTAKAAPDGYTIAVIAIDTLEVVEGGLPKRALALVVEWAQQRRDELREDWRLAEMHQALKPIPALV' A
#
# COMPACT_ATOMS: atom_id res chain seq x y z
N MET A 1 10.42 8.41 20.05
CA MET A 1 9.10 7.83 20.37
C MET A 1 9.03 6.51 19.63
N ALA A 2 9.14 5.39 20.34
CA ALA A 2 9.10 4.06 19.75
C ALA A 2 7.63 3.63 19.68
N VAL A 3 7.11 3.38 18.49
CA VAL A 3 5.80 2.76 18.32
C VAL A 3 6.08 1.28 18.04
N ASP A 4 5.88 0.48 19.06
CA ASP A 4 6.06 -0.96 19.03
C ASP A 4 4.93 -1.57 18.18
N LEU A 5 5.25 -1.86 16.91
CA LEU A 5 4.37 -2.52 15.96
C LEU A 5 4.57 -4.03 16.05
N THR A 6 4.42 -4.59 17.25
CA THR A 6 4.30 -6.04 17.41
C THR A 6 3.02 -6.45 16.71
N ALA A 7 3.18 -6.97 15.49
CA ALA A 7 2.20 -7.70 14.68
C ALA A 7 0.95 -8.12 15.46
N LYS A 8 0.02 -7.18 15.66
CA LYS A 8 -1.27 -7.46 16.25
C LYS A 8 -2.13 -7.92 15.09
N ALA A 9 -2.13 -9.23 14.86
CA ALA A 9 -3.17 -9.86 14.07
C ALA A 9 -4.51 -9.28 14.55
N ALA A 10 -5.20 -8.57 13.66
CA ALA A 10 -6.50 -8.01 13.96
C ALA A 10 -7.40 -9.16 14.44
N PRO A 11 -8.20 -8.98 15.51
CA PRO A 11 -9.08 -10.03 16.05
C PRO A 11 -10.09 -10.58 15.02
N ASP A 12 -10.20 -9.93 13.86
CA ASP A 12 -11.20 -10.09 12.83
C ASP A 12 -10.68 -10.86 11.60
N GLY A 13 -9.42 -11.30 11.59
CA GLY A 13 -8.84 -12.13 10.52
C GLY A 13 -8.44 -11.39 9.24
N TYR A 14 -8.59 -10.08 9.19
CA TYR A 14 -8.08 -9.24 8.10
C TYR A 14 -6.58 -8.92 8.32
N THR A 15 -5.81 -8.89 7.23
CA THR A 15 -4.39 -8.51 7.26
C THR A 15 -4.17 -7.19 6.53
N ILE A 16 -3.43 -6.29 7.16
CA ILE A 16 -3.12 -4.95 6.64
C ILE A 16 -1.63 -4.90 6.33
N ALA A 17 -1.27 -4.26 5.22
CA ALA A 17 0.10 -3.86 4.95
C ALA A 17 0.17 -2.43 4.42
N VAL A 18 1.21 -1.73 4.82
CA VAL A 18 1.64 -0.45 4.26
C VAL A 18 2.82 -0.72 3.35
N ILE A 19 2.73 -0.30 2.10
CA ILE A 19 3.75 -0.57 1.08
C ILE A 19 4.27 0.78 0.57
N ALA A 20 5.60 0.94 0.53
CA ALA A 20 6.21 2.13 -0.03
C ALA A 20 5.99 2.17 -1.55
N ILE A 21 5.43 3.26 -2.08
CA ILE A 21 5.15 3.41 -3.51
C ILE A 21 6.45 3.32 -4.35
N ASP A 22 7.57 3.76 -3.78
CA ASP A 22 8.84 3.81 -4.51
C ASP A 22 9.63 2.50 -4.52
N THR A 23 9.72 1.81 -3.39
CA THR A 23 10.50 0.57 -3.31
C THR A 23 9.62 -0.66 -3.48
N LEU A 24 8.30 -0.50 -3.32
CA LEU A 24 7.31 -1.58 -3.24
C LEU A 24 7.59 -2.56 -2.10
N GLU A 25 8.34 -2.10 -1.10
CA GLU A 25 8.64 -2.85 0.11
C GLU A 25 7.53 -2.61 1.15
N VAL A 26 7.26 -3.64 1.94
CA VAL A 26 6.35 -3.54 3.09
C VAL A 26 7.04 -2.74 4.18
N VAL A 27 6.48 -1.59 4.52
CA VAL A 27 6.96 -0.71 5.59
C VAL A 27 6.34 -1.12 6.93
N GLU A 28 5.09 -1.57 6.91
CA GLU A 28 4.35 -1.97 8.11
C GLU A 28 3.36 -3.09 7.79
N GLY A 29 3.11 -3.97 8.76
CA GLY A 29 2.13 -5.05 8.65
C GLY A 29 2.62 -6.19 7.75
N GLY A 30 1.69 -6.83 7.03
CA GLY A 30 2.02 -7.93 6.15
C GLY A 30 0.83 -8.42 5.33
N LEU A 31 1.13 -9.02 4.18
CA LEU A 31 0.13 -9.70 3.35
C LEU A 31 0.60 -11.13 3.07
N PRO A 32 -0.33 -12.08 2.90
CA PRO A 32 0.00 -13.40 2.37
C PRO A 32 0.77 -13.26 1.06
N LYS A 33 1.77 -14.11 0.82
CA LYS A 33 2.69 -14.01 -0.33
C LYS A 33 2.00 -13.78 -1.67
N ARG A 34 0.87 -14.44 -1.93
CA ARG A 34 0.10 -14.29 -3.17
C ARG A 34 -0.56 -12.91 -3.30
N ALA A 35 -1.15 -12.41 -2.22
CA ALA A 35 -1.76 -11.08 -2.21
C ALA A 35 -0.69 -10.00 -2.37
N LEU A 36 0.45 -10.15 -1.69
CA LEU A 36 1.58 -9.22 -1.85
C LEU A 36 2.08 -9.20 -3.29
N ALA A 37 2.27 -10.36 -3.93
CA ALA A 37 2.71 -10.42 -5.32
C ALA A 37 1.77 -9.66 -6.27
N LEU A 38 0.45 -9.86 -6.14
CA LEU A 38 -0.55 -9.16 -6.95
C LEU A 38 -0.51 -7.64 -6.75
N VAL A 39 -0.42 -7.19 -5.49
CA VAL A 39 -0.35 -5.75 -5.19
C VAL A 39 0.95 -5.14 -5.71
N VAL A 40 2.08 -5.85 -5.59
CA VAL A 40 3.37 -5.40 -6.12
C VAL A 40 3.34 -5.32 -7.64
N GLU A 41 2.83 -6.33 -8.34
CA GLU A 41 2.70 -6.31 -9.81
C GLU A 41 1.82 -5.16 -10.28
N TRP A 42 0.69 -4.94 -9.61
CA TRP A 42 -0.19 -3.80 -9.87
C TRP A 42 0.51 -2.46 -9.63
N ALA A 43 1.19 -2.31 -8.50
CA ALA A 43 1.89 -1.08 -8.14
C ALA A 43 3.08 -0.81 -9.05
N GLN A 44 3.75 -1.84 -9.57
CA GLN A 44 4.80 -1.70 -10.59
C GLN A 44 4.25 -1.10 -11.88
N GLN A 45 3.10 -1.60 -12.36
CA GLN A 45 2.48 -1.12 -13.59
C GLN A 45 1.92 0.30 -13.46
N ARG A 46 1.55 0.71 -12.25
CA ARG A 46 0.86 1.99 -11.98
C ARG A 46 1.63 2.94 -11.08
N ARG A 47 2.95 2.76 -10.98
CA ARG A 47 3.77 3.50 -10.02
C ARG A 47 3.68 5.01 -10.19
N ASP A 48 3.67 5.48 -11.44
CA ASP A 48 3.59 6.91 -11.72
C ASP A 48 2.20 7.49 -11.42
N GLU A 49 1.14 6.71 -11.65
CA GLU A 49 -0.23 7.09 -11.25
C GLU A 49 -0.32 7.21 -9.72
N LEU A 50 0.24 6.25 -9.00
CA LEU A 50 0.27 6.25 -7.52
C LEU A 50 1.04 7.45 -6.95
N ARG A 51 2.17 7.81 -7.56
CA ARG A 51 2.94 9.00 -7.17
C ARG A 51 2.18 10.28 -7.43
N GLU A 52 1.54 10.40 -8.58
CA GLU A 52 0.75 11.58 -8.89
C GLU A 52 -0.44 11.71 -7.94
N ASP A 53 -1.11 10.60 -7.63
CA ASP A 53 -2.21 10.59 -6.66
C ASP A 53 -1.71 10.97 -5.25
N TRP A 54 -0.54 10.47 -4.84
CA TRP A 54 0.09 10.88 -3.59
C TRP A 54 0.40 12.38 -3.55
N ARG A 55 0.93 12.93 -4.65
CA ARG A 55 1.19 14.37 -4.78
C ARG A 55 -0.09 15.20 -4.68
N LEU A 56 -1.20 14.73 -5.27
CA LEU A 56 -2.51 15.37 -5.13
C LEU A 56 -3.01 15.31 -3.69
N ALA A 57 -2.80 14.18 -3.00
CA ALA A 57 -3.15 14.01 -1.59
C ALA A 57 -2.42 15.01 -0.70
N GLU A 58 -1.11 15.20 -0.89
CA GLU A 58 -0.30 16.19 -0.16
C GLU A 58 -0.79 17.63 -0.37
N MET A 59 -1.35 17.91 -1.54
CA MET A 59 -1.93 19.21 -1.87
C MET A 59 -3.40 19.35 -1.45
N HIS A 60 -3.97 18.35 -0.76
CA HIS A 60 -5.40 18.26 -0.43
C HIS A 60 -6.33 18.43 -1.65
N GLN A 61 -5.90 17.95 -2.81
CA GLN A 61 -6.69 17.98 -4.04
C GLN A 61 -7.52 16.70 -4.21
N ALA A 62 -8.45 16.73 -5.14
CA ALA A 62 -9.24 15.56 -5.50
C ALA A 62 -8.32 14.46 -6.06
N LEU A 63 -8.37 13.29 -5.41
CA LEU A 63 -7.63 12.10 -5.80
C LEU A 63 -8.16 11.53 -7.11
N LYS A 64 -7.28 10.91 -7.89
CA LYS A 64 -7.61 10.22 -9.14
C LYS A 64 -7.79 8.72 -8.85
N PRO A 65 -8.94 8.14 -9.23
CA PRO A 65 -9.15 6.71 -9.02
C PRO A 65 -8.18 5.89 -9.87
N ILE A 66 -7.42 5.01 -9.22
CA ILE A 66 -6.48 4.11 -9.87
C ILE A 66 -7.16 2.72 -9.98
N PRO A 67 -7.36 2.19 -11.19
CA PRO A 67 -8.08 0.92 -11.36
C PRO A 67 -7.30 -0.24 -10.77
N ALA A 68 -8.00 -1.13 -10.05
CA ALA A 68 -7.42 -2.35 -9.51
C ALA A 68 -6.94 -3.30 -10.64
N LEU A 69 -6.07 -4.25 -10.29
CA LEU A 69 -5.71 -5.34 -11.18
C LEU A 69 -6.94 -6.24 -11.35
N VAL A 70 -7.43 -6.37 -12.59
CA VAL A 70 -8.57 -7.21 -12.98
C VAL A 70 -8.08 -8.58 -13.40
#